data_AF-A0A8T3N179-F1
#
_entry.id   AF-A0A8T3N179-F1
#
_cell.length_a   1.000
_cell.length_b   1.000
_cell.length_c   1.000
_cell.angle_alpha   90.00
_cell.angle_beta   90.00
_cell.angle_gamma   90.00
#
_symmetry.space_group_name_H-M   'P 1'
#
loop_
_entity.id
_entity.type
_entity.pdbx_description
1 polymer ?
#
loop_
_entity_poly.entity_id
_entity_poly.type
_entity_poly.pdbx_seq_one_letter_code
_entity_poly.pdbx_strand_id
1 'polypeptide(L)' 'MKRRVRVATARPTRNGRLDYPEMGERLREARQARALSLRVLAERLGVSPSLISQIETGRANP' A
#
# COMPACT_ATOMS: atom_id res chain seq x y z
N MET A 1 27.93 14.23 -8.58
CA MET A 1 27.51 13.82 -7.23
C MET A 1 26.11 13.19 -7.30
N LYS A 2 25.97 11.87 -7.50
CA LYS A 2 24.64 11.24 -7.64
C LYS A 2 24.03 10.97 -6.26
N ARG A 3 23.00 11.72 -5.87
CA ARG A 3 22.23 11.48 -4.63
C ARG A 3 21.49 10.15 -4.76
N ARG A 4 21.95 9.14 -4.02
CA ARG A 4 21.24 7.87 -3.84
C ARG A 4 19.99 8.14 -3.00
N VAL A 5 18.81 7.99 -3.58
CA VAL A 5 17.56 7.90 -2.82
C VAL A 5 17.67 6.64 -1.96
N ARG A 6 17.75 6.80 -0.64
CA ARG A 6 17.63 5.67 0.28
C ARG A 6 16.19 5.22 0.22
N VAL A 7 15.92 4.13 -0.49
CA VAL A 7 14.67 3.37 -0.32
C VAL A 7 14.67 2.93 1.13
N ALA A 8 13.66 3.35 1.90
CA ALA A 8 13.46 2.92 3.27
C ALA A 8 13.48 1.39 3.29
N THR A 9 14.44 0.82 4.02
CA THR A 9 14.61 -0.62 4.16
C THR A 9 13.33 -1.19 4.76
N ALA A 10 12.58 -1.97 3.98
CA ALA A 10 11.46 -2.76 4.48
C ALA A 10 11.97 -3.58 5.68
N ARG A 11 11.27 -3.46 6.82
CA ARG A 11 11.51 -4.37 7.96
C ARG A 11 11.32 -5.80 7.45
N PRO A 12 12.22 -6.74 7.80
CA PRO A 12 12.03 -8.13 7.43
C PRO A 12 10.74 -8.63 8.11
N THR A 13 9.75 -9.03 7.32
CA THR A 13 8.54 -9.69 7.82
C THR A 13 8.99 -10.97 8.52
N ARG A 14 8.51 -11.19 9.74
CA ARG A 14 9.13 -12.12 10.69
C ARG A 14 9.06 -13.59 10.27
N ASN A 15 8.36 -13.98 9.20
CA ASN A 15 8.19 -15.39 8.86
C ASN A 15 7.59 -15.67 7.47
N GLY A 16 8.04 -15.05 6.37
CA GLY A 16 7.64 -15.45 4.99
C GLY A 16 6.14 -15.41 4.63
N ARG A 17 5.27 -15.08 5.59
CA ARG A 17 3.87 -14.76 5.43
C ARG A 17 3.80 -13.28 5.11
N LEU A 18 3.04 -12.95 4.07
CA LEU A 18 2.66 -11.57 3.82
C LEU A 18 1.80 -11.14 5.02
N ASP A 19 2.34 -10.28 5.87
CA ASP A 19 1.57 -9.66 6.93
C ASP A 19 0.61 -8.66 6.25
N TYR A 20 -0.57 -9.16 5.87
CA TYR A 20 -1.56 -8.38 5.12
C TYR A 20 -1.99 -7.06 5.78
N PRO A 21 -2.06 -6.96 7.13
CA PRO A 21 -2.23 -5.67 7.79
C PRO A 21 -1.10 -4.68 7.46
N GLU A 22 0.17 -5.13 7.49
CA GLU A 22 1.33 -4.30 7.13
C GLU A 22 1.29 -3.91 5.64
N MET A 23 0.83 -4.81 4.77
CA MET A 23 0.64 -4.53 3.35
C MET A 23 -0.43 -3.46 3.11
N GLY A 24 -1.55 -3.51 3.84
CA GLY A 24 -2.61 -2.50 3.79
C GLY A 24 -2.11 -1.11 4.22
N GLU A 25 -1.32 -1.05 5.30
CA GLU A 25 -0.68 0.20 5.74
C GLU A 25 0.27 0.76 4.68
N ARG A 26 1.15 -0.07 4.12
CA ARG A 26 2.07 0.34 3.05
C ARG A 26 1.34 0.82 1.79
N LEU A 27 0.21 0.19 1.44
CA LEU A 27 -0.63 0.64 0.33
C LEU A 27 -1.19 2.05 0.60
N ARG A 28 -1.72 2.28 1.81
CA ARG A 28 -2.24 3.59 2.23
C ARG A 28 -1.17 4.66 2.17
N GLU A 29 0.01 4.39 2.72
CA GLU A 29 1.16 5.30 2.69
C GLU A 29 1.56 5.66 1.26
N ALA A 30 1.71 4.65 0.38
CA ALA A 30 2.08 4.87 -1.01
C ALA A 30 1.02 5.69 -1.78
N ARG A 31 -0.27 5.44 -1.51
CA ARG A 31 -1.37 6.21 -2.10
C ARG A 31 -1.33 7.67 -1.65
N GLN A 32 -1.16 7.92 -0.36
CA GLN A 32 -1.09 9.27 0.22
C GLN A 32 0.15 10.03 -0.25
N ALA A 33 1.32 9.39 -0.32
CA ALA A 33 2.55 9.99 -0.83
C ALA A 33 2.43 10.45 -2.29
N ARG A 34 1.52 9.84 -3.06
CA ARG A 34 1.18 10.22 -4.44
C ARG A 34 -0.01 11.17 -4.55
N ALA A 35 -0.52 11.67 -3.42
CA ALA A 35 -1.72 12.51 -3.31
C ALA A 35 -2.96 11.91 -4.02
N LEU A 36 -3.09 10.59 -4.03
CA LEU A 36 -4.22 9.90 -4.66
C LEU A 36 -5.35 9.71 -3.64
N SER A 37 -6.58 10.02 -4.03
CA SER A 37 -7.76 9.57 -3.30
C SER A 37 -7.97 8.07 -3.49
N LEU A 38 -8.74 7.43 -2.60
CA LEU A 38 -9.17 6.04 -2.77
C LEU A 38 -9.84 5.82 -4.13
N ARG A 39 -10.69 6.77 -4.53
CA ARG A 39 -11.41 6.73 -5.79
C ARG A 39 -10.48 6.73 -7.01
N VAL A 40 -9.50 7.64 -7.04
CA VAL A 40 -8.56 7.74 -8.16
C VAL A 40 -7.68 6.48 -8.24
N LEU A 41 -7.23 5.93 -7.11
CA LEU A 41 -6.47 4.69 -7.12
C LEU A 41 -7.31 3.52 -7.64
N ALA A 42 -8.55 3.40 -7.16
CA ALA A 42 -9.48 2.35 -7.57
C ALA A 42 -9.78 2.40 -9.08
N GLU A 43 -10.06 3.59 -9.62
CA GLU A 43 -10.28 3.81 -11.05
C GLU A 43 -9.07 3.39 -11.89
N ARG A 44 -7.84 3.72 -11.47
CA ARG A 44 -6.60 3.31 -12.17
C ARG A 44 -6.37 1.80 -12.18
N LEU A 45 -6.84 1.10 -11.14
CA LEU A 45 -6.69 -0.34 -10.99
C LEU A 45 -7.89 -1.14 -11.51
N GLY A 46 -8.96 -0.48 -11.96
CA GLY A 46 -10.18 -1.15 -12.43
C GLY A 46 -10.94 -1.88 -11.32
N VAL A 47 -10.84 -1.42 -10.08
CA VAL A 47 -11.51 -2.03 -8.90
C VAL A 47 -12.41 -1.03 -8.20
N SER A 48 -13.19 -1.50 -7.22
CA SER A 48 -14.05 -0.61 -6.44
C SER A 48 -13.25 0.18 -5.39
N PRO A 49 -13.63 1.44 -5.07
CA PRO A 49 -13.03 2.19 -3.96
C PRO A 49 -13.18 1.49 -2.61
N SER A 50 -14.26 0.71 -2.44
CA SER A 50 -14.50 -0.09 -1.24
C SER A 50 -13.44 -1.17 -1.07
N LEU A 51 -13.05 -1.88 -2.15
CA LEU A 51 -12.01 -2.90 -2.09
C LEU A 51 -10.68 -2.31 -1.63
N ILE A 52 -10.29 -1.15 -2.16
CA ILE A 52 -9.07 -0.46 -1.71
C ILE A 52 -9.16 -0.11 -0.22
N SER A 53 -10.30 0.41 0.24
CA SER A 53 -10.52 0.71 1.67
C SER A 53 -10.42 -0.54 2.54
N GLN A 54 -10.98 -1.66 2.09
CA GLN A 54 -10.92 -2.93 2.81
C GLN A 54 -9.48 -3.47 2.90
N ILE A 55 -8.69 -3.34 1.84
CA ILE A 55 -7.27 -3.71 1.85
C ILE A 55 -6.48 -2.80 2.79
N GLU A 56 -6.64 -1.47 2.70
CA GLU A 56 -5.95 -0.51 3.57
C GLU A 56 -6.30 -0.65 5.06
N THR A 57 -7.44 -1.27 5.36
CA THR A 57 -7.90 -1.51 6.73
C THR A 57 -7.75 -2.97 7.17
N GLY A 58 -7.09 -3.81 6.37
CA GLY A 58 -6.84 -5.22 6.67
C GLY A 58 -8.11 -6.10 6.69
N ARG A 59 -9.24 -5.59 6.16
CA ARG A 59 -10.52 -6.31 6.06
C ARG A 59 -10.62 -7.18 4.81
N ALA A 60 -9.74 -6.97 3.84
CA ALA A 60 -9.62 -7.81 2.65
C ALA A 60 -8.16 -8.10 2.35
N ASN A 61 -7.92 -9.32 1.86
CA ASN A 61 -6.64 -9.76 1.35
C ASN A 61 -6.73 -9.84 -0.19
N PRO A 62 -5.87 -9.13 -0.95
CA PRO A 62 -5.89 -9.16 -2.41
C PRO A 62 -5.45 -10.49 -3.02
#